data_AF-A0A3C0SSA9-F1
#
_entry.id   AF-A0A3C0SSA9-F1
#
_cell.length_a   1.000
_cell.length_b   1.000
_cell.length_c   1.000
_cell.angle_alpha   90.00
_cell.angle_beta   90.00
_cell.angle_gamma   90.00
#
_symmetry.space_group_name_H-M   'P 1'
#
loop_
_entity.id
_entity.type
_entity.pdbx_description
1 polymer ?
#
loop_
_entity_poly.entity_id
_entity_poly.type
_entity_poly.pdbx_seq_one_letter_code
_entity_poly.pdbx_strand_id
1 'polypeptide(L)'
;MGSFIIILTTIIVLATLIIRSIRNNRKIRSVLRTLVVEINKTYKELFKGTTLLYKITQGGMVICGEVFAFITIFTTIMRHLDTHLAFHVEWLIKIIVIIISFIIVHYSIGYILFVSSKIHKFIYKVEDKNLKLDFISSYFITSTFLAVLIIFPDQFKESAIIGIIGVIICYYLNIKVLLTLMIKPHNIKSEKEEKTNFARVLIAAILVLVMLVTNLYLAVCFVNALADGAAYLNATGSFDLFYYTIITFVTIGYGDIVPVTTSAKVVAIVISITSVICLTVFLSSILSYKEKFDS
;
A
#
# COMPACT_ATOMS: atom_id res chain seq x y z
N MET A 1 -23.47 14.31 -24.29
CA MET A 1 -23.43 12.97 -24.94
C MET A 1 -22.04 12.59 -25.45
N GLY A 2 -21.29 13.46 -26.15
CA GLY A 2 -19.95 13.13 -26.69
C GLY A 2 -18.96 12.60 -25.64
N SER A 3 -18.83 13.27 -24.50
CA SER A 3 -17.89 12.85 -23.43
C SER A 3 -18.22 11.48 -22.85
N PHE A 4 -19.51 11.16 -22.69
CA PHE A 4 -19.95 9.84 -22.22
C PHE A 4 -19.59 8.74 -23.23
N ILE A 5 -19.79 8.98 -24.52
CA ILE A 5 -19.43 8.04 -25.58
C ILE A 5 -17.91 7.80 -25.60
N ILE A 6 -17.10 8.85 -25.46
CA ILE A 6 -15.63 8.73 -25.41
C ILE A 6 -15.19 7.92 -24.18
N ILE A 7 -15.73 8.20 -23.00
CA ILE A 7 -15.40 7.46 -21.77
C ILE A 7 -15.81 5.99 -21.90
N LEU A 8 -17.04 5.73 -22.34
CA LEU A 8 -17.58 4.38 -22.49
C LEU A 8 -16.78 3.57 -23.51
N THR A 9 -16.49 4.14 -24.69
CA THR A 9 -15.70 3.47 -25.73
C THR A 9 -14.28 3.18 -25.24
N THR A 10 -13.65 4.12 -24.54
CA THR A 10 -12.31 3.93 -23.96
C THR A 10 -12.30 2.79 -22.94
N ILE A 11 -13.29 2.74 -22.02
CA ILE A 11 -13.42 1.66 -21.02
C ILE A 11 -13.63 0.30 -21.69
N ILE A 12 -14.50 0.22 -22.71
CA ILE A 12 -14.77 -1.02 -23.45
C ILE A 12 -13.52 -1.52 -24.16
N VAL A 13 -12.76 -0.63 -24.81
CA VAL A 13 -11.50 -0.99 -25.49
C VAL A 13 -10.46 -1.46 -24.48
N LEU A 14 -10.29 -0.77 -23.35
CA LEU A 14 -9.39 -1.21 -22.28
C LEU A 14 -9.77 -2.59 -21.73
N ALA A 15 -11.05 -2.79 -21.41
CA ALA A 15 -11.55 -4.06 -20.89
C ALA A 15 -11.32 -5.21 -21.88
N THR A 16 -11.60 -4.99 -23.18
CA THR A 16 -11.39 -6.00 -24.21
C THR A 16 -9.91 -6.31 -24.42
N LEU A 17 -9.01 -5.33 -24.37
CA LEU A 17 -7.56 -5.55 -24.45
C LEU A 17 -7.05 -6.37 -23.25
N ILE A 18 -7.50 -6.04 -22.04
CA ILE A 18 -7.14 -6.78 -20.81
C ILE A 18 -7.64 -8.23 -20.89
N ILE A 19 -8.92 -8.43 -21.23
CA ILE A 19 -9.52 -9.78 -21.36
C ILE A 19 -8.79 -10.57 -22.44
N ARG A 20 -8.49 -9.95 -23.60
CA ARG A 20 -7.76 -10.60 -24.69
C ARG A 20 -6.36 -11.03 -24.24
N SER A 21 -5.63 -10.17 -23.53
CA SER A 21 -4.30 -10.47 -23.00
C SER A 21 -4.32 -11.67 -22.04
N ILE A 22 -5.27 -11.68 -21.10
CA ILE A 22 -5.42 -12.76 -20.12
C ILE A 22 -5.85 -14.07 -20.80
N ARG A 23 -6.79 -14.01 -21.76
CA ARG A 23 -7.31 -15.20 -22.45
C ARG A 23 -6.27 -15.84 -23.36
N ASN A 24 -5.49 -15.02 -24.07
CA ASN A 24 -4.50 -15.50 -25.04
C ASN A 24 -3.27 -16.11 -24.36
N ASN A 25 -2.94 -15.66 -23.13
CA ASN A 25 -1.76 -16.12 -22.42
C ASN A 25 -2.10 -17.15 -21.34
N ARG A 26 -2.16 -18.44 -21.72
CA ARG A 26 -2.44 -19.57 -20.79
C ARG A 26 -1.52 -19.57 -19.57
N LYS A 27 -0.28 -19.09 -19.70
CA LYS A 27 0.70 -18.99 -18.60
C LYS A 27 0.30 -17.90 -17.59
N ILE A 28 -0.21 -16.75 -18.03
CA ILE A 28 -0.72 -15.70 -17.13
C ILE A 28 -1.92 -16.22 -16.35
N ARG A 29 -2.87 -16.88 -17.03
CA ARG A 29 -4.06 -17.43 -16.38
C ARG A 29 -3.72 -18.47 -15.32
N SER A 30 -2.78 -19.37 -15.59
CA SER A 30 -2.34 -20.37 -14.59
C SER A 30 -1.63 -19.71 -13.41
N VAL A 31 -0.75 -18.74 -13.64
CA VAL A 31 -0.06 -17.99 -12.58
C VAL A 31 -1.05 -17.24 -11.68
N LEU A 32 -2.01 -16.50 -12.25
CA LEU A 32 -3.04 -15.79 -11.48
C LEU A 32 -3.88 -16.75 -10.64
N ARG A 33 -4.29 -17.89 -11.20
CA ARG A 33 -5.05 -18.90 -10.45
C ARG A 33 -4.25 -19.45 -9.28
N THR A 34 -2.98 -19.78 -9.49
CA THR A 34 -2.09 -20.25 -8.42
C THR A 34 -1.91 -19.17 -7.35
N LEU A 35 -1.69 -17.91 -7.74
CA LEU A 35 -1.56 -16.78 -6.80
C LEU A 35 -2.81 -16.63 -5.92
N VAL A 36 -4.01 -16.64 -6.50
CA VAL A 36 -5.26 -16.56 -5.73
C VAL A 36 -5.38 -17.72 -4.74
N VAL A 37 -5.06 -18.94 -5.16
CA VAL A 37 -5.10 -20.12 -4.28
C VAL A 37 -4.10 -19.98 -3.11
N GLU A 38 -2.87 -19.55 -3.40
CA GLU A 38 -1.82 -19.39 -2.40
C GLU A 38 -2.10 -18.22 -1.42
N ILE A 39 -2.65 -17.11 -1.92
CA ILE A 39 -3.09 -15.99 -1.08
C ILE A 39 -4.23 -16.44 -0.15
N ASN A 40 -5.26 -17.10 -0.70
CA ASN A 40 -6.37 -17.61 0.10
C ASN A 40 -5.90 -18.65 1.14
N LYS A 41 -4.90 -19.45 0.79
CA LYS A 41 -4.27 -20.38 1.73
C LYS A 41 -3.54 -19.63 2.84
N THR A 42 -2.81 -18.57 2.50
CA THR A 42 -2.10 -17.71 3.46
C THR A 42 -3.07 -17.09 4.46
N TYR A 43 -4.20 -16.55 4.01
CA TYR A 43 -5.25 -16.06 4.92
C TYR A 43 -5.80 -17.16 5.85
N LYS A 44 -6.03 -18.37 5.33
CA LYS A 44 -6.46 -19.52 6.17
C LYS A 44 -5.38 -19.93 7.17
N GLU A 45 -4.11 -19.83 6.80
CA GLU A 45 -2.97 -20.18 7.65
C GLU A 45 -2.82 -19.23 8.85
N LEU A 46 -3.23 -17.96 8.73
CA LEU A 46 -3.27 -17.02 9.88
C LEU A 46 -4.08 -17.57 11.07
N PHE A 47 -5.11 -18.38 10.78
CA PHE A 47 -5.96 -19.00 11.79
C PHE A 47 -5.49 -20.42 12.19
N LYS A 48 -4.43 -20.94 11.57
CA LYS A 48 -3.88 -22.28 11.79
C LYS A 48 -2.45 -22.23 12.35
N GLY A 49 -2.25 -21.74 13.59
CA GLY A 49 -0.92 -21.75 14.24
C GLY A 49 -0.84 -21.53 15.77
N THR A 50 0.21 -22.10 16.38
CA THR A 50 0.75 -22.12 17.76
C THR A 50 -0.09 -21.82 19.02
N THR A 51 -0.72 -20.65 19.20
CA THR A 51 -1.45 -20.29 20.45
C THR A 51 -2.70 -19.46 20.12
N LEU A 52 -3.78 -19.63 20.89
CA LEU A 52 -5.06 -18.96 20.65
C LEU A 52 -4.92 -17.44 20.58
N LEU A 53 -4.15 -16.84 21.50
CA LEU A 53 -3.91 -15.40 21.55
C LEU A 53 -3.28 -14.88 20.26
N TYR A 54 -2.26 -15.56 19.73
CA TYR A 54 -1.58 -15.17 18.50
C TYR A 54 -2.50 -15.21 17.27
N LYS A 55 -3.43 -16.18 17.21
CA LYS A 55 -4.43 -16.27 16.14
C LYS A 55 -5.44 -15.13 16.20
N ILE A 56 -5.94 -14.83 17.40
CA ILE A 56 -6.94 -13.77 17.62
C ILE A 56 -6.33 -12.42 17.29
N THR A 57 -5.09 -12.15 17.71
CA THR A 57 -4.43 -10.87 17.43
C THR A 57 -4.17 -10.69 15.94
N GLN A 58 -3.55 -11.66 15.26
CA GLN A 58 -3.26 -11.54 13.83
C GLN A 58 -4.51 -11.53 12.96
N GLY A 59 -5.39 -12.51 13.15
CA GLY A 59 -6.63 -12.62 12.40
C GLY A 59 -7.53 -11.42 12.64
N GLY A 60 -7.64 -10.97 13.89
CA GLY A 60 -8.39 -9.78 14.26
C GLY A 60 -7.83 -8.51 13.62
N MET A 61 -6.51 -8.28 13.69
CA MET A 61 -5.88 -7.10 13.06
C MET A 61 -6.09 -7.07 11.54
N VAL A 62 -5.97 -8.21 10.86
CA VAL A 62 -6.22 -8.27 9.41
C VAL A 62 -7.69 -8.00 9.08
N ILE A 63 -8.63 -8.65 9.78
CA ILE A 63 -10.06 -8.44 9.53
C ILE A 63 -10.46 -6.99 9.80
N CYS A 64 -10.06 -6.43 10.94
CA CYS A 64 -10.35 -5.04 11.27
C CYS A 64 -9.70 -4.08 10.27
N GLY A 65 -8.45 -4.36 9.84
CA GLY A 65 -7.77 -3.57 8.82
C GLY A 65 -8.53 -3.57 7.48
N GLU A 66 -8.99 -4.73 7.01
CA GLU A 66 -9.82 -4.86 5.80
C GLU A 66 -11.16 -4.13 5.93
N VAL A 67 -11.81 -4.18 7.09
CA VAL A 67 -13.04 -3.41 7.35
C VAL A 67 -12.76 -1.91 7.29
N PHE A 68 -11.70 -1.42 7.93
CA PHE A 68 -11.33 0.00 7.88
C PHE A 68 -10.94 0.46 6.47
N ALA A 69 -10.20 -0.37 5.73
CA ALA A 69 -9.87 -0.10 4.34
C ALA A 69 -11.14 -0.03 3.46
N PHE A 70 -12.09 -0.96 3.64
CA PHE A 70 -13.38 -0.92 2.95
C PHE A 70 -14.15 0.37 3.24
N ILE A 71 -14.29 0.74 4.51
CA ILE A 71 -15.02 1.95 4.90
C ILE A 71 -14.33 3.20 4.33
N THR A 72 -13.01 3.23 4.34
CA THR A 72 -12.22 4.32 3.74
C THR A 72 -12.47 4.46 2.25
N ILE A 73 -12.38 3.35 1.50
CA ILE A 73 -12.62 3.31 0.06
C ILE A 73 -14.05 3.74 -0.25
N PHE A 74 -15.03 3.17 0.45
CA PHE A 74 -16.44 3.49 0.31
C PHE A 74 -16.68 5.00 0.51
N THR A 75 -16.22 5.55 1.64
CA THR A 75 -16.45 6.96 2.00
C THR A 75 -15.75 7.90 1.01
N THR A 76 -14.52 7.57 0.60
CA THR A 76 -13.75 8.40 -0.33
C THR A 76 -14.43 8.47 -1.69
N ILE A 77 -14.86 7.33 -2.24
CA ILE A 77 -15.54 7.25 -3.54
C ILE A 77 -16.89 7.96 -3.47
N MET A 78 -17.68 7.73 -2.42
CA MET A 78 -18.98 8.38 -2.27
C MET A 78 -18.87 9.91 -2.17
N ARG A 79 -17.78 10.43 -1.59
CA ARG A 79 -17.56 11.85 -1.36
C ARG A 79 -16.91 12.60 -2.54
N HIS A 80 -16.07 11.95 -3.33
CA HIS A 80 -15.26 12.64 -4.36
C HIS A 80 -15.52 12.19 -5.80
N LEU A 81 -16.21 11.06 -6.02
CA LEU A 81 -16.50 10.58 -7.37
C LEU A 81 -17.87 11.08 -7.85
N ASP A 82 -17.96 12.31 -8.34
CA ASP A 82 -19.18 12.80 -8.98
C ASP A 82 -19.10 12.66 -10.49
N THR A 83 -20.04 11.91 -11.07
CA THR A 83 -19.97 11.54 -12.49
C THR A 83 -20.91 12.35 -13.39
N HIS A 84 -21.69 13.27 -12.79
CA HIS A 84 -22.72 14.08 -13.48
C HIS A 84 -23.63 13.26 -14.41
N LEU A 85 -23.84 11.97 -14.08
CA LEU A 85 -24.65 11.03 -14.84
C LEU A 85 -26.06 10.91 -14.25
N ALA A 86 -26.94 10.18 -14.94
CA ALA A 86 -28.24 9.82 -14.37
C ALA A 86 -28.05 9.06 -13.05
N PHE A 87 -28.88 9.38 -12.04
CA PHE A 87 -28.74 8.90 -10.66
C PHE A 87 -28.48 7.39 -10.54
N HIS A 88 -29.22 6.57 -11.27
CA HIS A 88 -29.05 5.11 -11.25
C HIS A 88 -27.72 4.63 -11.84
N VAL A 89 -27.23 5.30 -12.89
CA VAL A 89 -25.97 4.94 -13.56
C VAL A 89 -24.78 5.32 -12.67
N GLU A 90 -24.85 6.48 -12.02
CA GLU A 90 -23.82 6.93 -11.09
C GLU A 90 -23.65 5.97 -9.89
N TRP A 91 -24.76 5.57 -9.26
CA TRP A 91 -24.73 4.59 -8.16
C TRP A 91 -24.14 3.26 -8.59
N LEU A 92 -24.49 2.78 -9.78
CA LEU A 92 -23.98 1.53 -10.31
C LEU A 92 -22.46 1.61 -10.56
N ILE A 93 -21.97 2.72 -11.11
CA ILE A 93 -20.54 2.98 -11.27
C ILE A 93 -19.82 3.03 -9.92
N LYS A 94 -20.35 3.79 -8.94
CA LYS A 94 -19.79 3.89 -7.58
C LYS A 94 -19.64 2.51 -6.94
N ILE A 95 -20.69 1.67 -7.00
CA ILE A 95 -20.67 0.30 -6.46
C ILE A 95 -19.59 -0.56 -7.15
N ILE A 96 -19.52 -0.52 -8.49
CA ILE A 96 -18.51 -1.27 -9.24
C ILE A 96 -17.09 -0.85 -8.83
N VAL A 97 -16.82 0.45 -8.75
CA VAL A 97 -15.49 0.97 -8.37
C VAL A 97 -15.16 0.56 -6.94
N ILE A 98 -16.09 0.67 -6.00
CA ILE A 98 -15.90 0.25 -4.60
C ILE A 98 -15.52 -1.24 -4.52
N ILE A 99 -16.26 -2.11 -5.21
CA ILE A 99 -16.01 -3.56 -5.23
C ILE A 99 -14.62 -3.85 -5.82
N ILE A 100 -14.28 -3.22 -6.96
CA ILE A 100 -12.98 -3.42 -7.61
C ILE A 100 -11.84 -2.94 -6.71
N SER A 101 -11.95 -1.75 -6.15
CA SER A 101 -10.94 -1.19 -5.23
C SER A 101 -10.75 -2.06 -3.99
N PHE A 102 -11.84 -2.56 -3.40
CA PHE A 102 -11.75 -3.46 -2.25
C PHE A 102 -11.06 -4.79 -2.59
N ILE A 103 -11.42 -5.40 -3.73
CA ILE A 103 -10.76 -6.63 -4.22
C ILE A 103 -9.26 -6.40 -4.44
N ILE A 104 -8.88 -5.27 -5.04
CA ILE A 104 -7.48 -4.91 -5.26
C ILE A 104 -6.72 -4.80 -3.94
N VAL A 105 -7.29 -4.10 -2.96
CA VAL A 105 -6.65 -3.93 -1.65
C VAL A 105 -6.50 -5.28 -0.94
N HIS A 106 -7.57 -6.08 -0.87
CA HIS A 106 -7.55 -7.41 -0.26
C HIS A 106 -6.46 -8.30 -0.87
N TYR A 107 -6.41 -8.43 -2.20
CA TYR A 107 -5.39 -9.28 -2.83
C TYR A 107 -3.98 -8.68 -2.76
N SER A 108 -3.83 -7.35 -2.69
CA SER A 108 -2.53 -6.70 -2.45
C SER A 108 -1.95 -7.09 -1.10
N ILE A 109 -2.75 -6.99 -0.03
CA ILE A 109 -2.33 -7.34 1.33
C ILE A 109 -2.03 -8.84 1.43
N GLY A 110 -2.93 -9.67 0.91
CA GLY A 110 -2.75 -11.12 0.87
C GLY A 110 -1.49 -11.54 0.11
N TYR A 111 -1.13 -10.82 -0.96
CA TYR A 111 0.09 -11.05 -1.70
C TYR A 111 1.35 -10.72 -0.88
N ILE A 112 1.37 -9.60 -0.14
CA ILE A 112 2.51 -9.24 0.71
C ILE A 112 2.68 -10.26 1.85
N LEU A 113 1.58 -10.69 2.47
CA LEU A 113 1.59 -11.76 3.48
C LEU A 113 2.14 -13.07 2.91
N PHE A 114 1.72 -13.44 1.71
CA PHE A 114 2.19 -14.64 1.03
C PHE A 114 3.70 -14.57 0.77
N VAL A 115 4.18 -13.46 0.20
CA VAL A 115 5.61 -13.25 -0.09
C VAL A 115 6.44 -13.22 1.19
N SER A 116 5.98 -12.52 2.23
CA SER A 116 6.57 -12.49 3.57
C SER A 116 6.73 -13.90 4.16
N SER A 117 5.69 -14.74 4.04
CA SER A 117 5.69 -16.13 4.49
C SER A 117 6.70 -17.02 3.73
N LYS A 118 6.81 -16.82 2.42
CA LYS A 118 7.67 -17.61 1.54
C LYS A 118 9.15 -17.24 1.67
N ILE A 119 9.47 -15.94 1.69
CA ILE A 119 10.86 -15.44 1.78
C ILE A 119 11.54 -16.00 3.03
N HIS A 120 10.83 -16.00 4.15
CA HIS A 120 11.44 -16.40 5.40
C HIS A 120 11.64 -17.92 5.51
N LYS A 121 10.64 -18.72 5.08
CA LYS A 121 10.78 -20.19 4.98
C LYS A 121 11.91 -20.61 4.04
N PHE A 122 12.18 -19.78 3.04
CA PHE A 122 13.24 -20.00 2.07
C PHE A 122 14.65 -19.69 2.63
N ILE A 123 14.82 -18.60 3.40
CA ILE A 123 16.15 -18.14 3.86
C ILE A 123 16.64 -18.90 5.10
N TYR A 124 15.77 -19.18 6.07
CA TYR A 124 16.22 -19.65 7.40
C TYR A 124 15.85 -21.10 7.71
N LYS A 125 15.16 -21.82 6.81
CA LYS A 125 14.49 -23.11 7.10
C LYS A 125 13.51 -23.10 8.28
N VAL A 126 13.33 -21.95 8.93
CA VAL A 126 12.43 -21.65 10.05
C VAL A 126 11.63 -20.43 9.64
N GLU A 127 10.37 -20.31 10.06
CA GLU A 127 9.49 -19.17 9.77
C GLU A 127 9.60 -18.11 10.89
N ASP A 128 10.05 -16.89 10.60
CA ASP A 128 10.09 -15.77 11.54
C ASP A 128 8.71 -15.14 11.54
N LYS A 129 7.96 -15.58 12.54
CA LYS A 129 6.63 -15.12 12.89
C LYS A 129 6.55 -13.61 13.13
N ASN A 130 7.68 -12.94 13.37
CA ASN A 130 7.69 -11.52 13.67
C ASN A 130 7.51 -10.66 12.41
N LEU A 131 8.08 -11.03 11.25
CA LEU A 131 7.97 -10.20 10.04
C LEU A 131 6.53 -10.11 9.51
N LYS A 132 5.79 -11.24 9.55
CA LYS A 132 4.36 -11.23 9.22
C LYS A 132 3.58 -10.33 10.17
N LEU A 133 3.87 -10.42 11.47
CA LEU A 133 3.20 -9.63 12.49
C LEU A 133 3.52 -8.13 12.33
N ASP A 134 4.76 -7.78 12.03
CA ASP A 134 5.21 -6.41 11.76
C ASP A 134 4.41 -5.81 10.59
N PHE A 135 4.28 -6.56 9.50
CA PHE A 135 3.49 -6.15 8.33
C PHE A 135 1.98 -6.04 8.65
N ILE A 136 1.40 -7.02 9.34
CA ILE A 136 -0.02 -6.99 9.73
C ILE A 136 -0.29 -5.77 10.61
N SER A 137 0.62 -5.48 11.54
CA SER A 137 0.51 -4.35 12.45
C SER A 137 0.62 -3.02 11.71
N SER A 138 1.57 -2.87 10.77
CA SER A 138 1.68 -1.65 9.97
C SER A 138 0.46 -1.43 9.08
N TYR A 139 -0.07 -2.49 8.47
CA TYR A 139 -1.31 -2.44 7.69
C TYR A 139 -2.51 -2.04 8.54
N PHE A 140 -2.67 -2.66 9.71
CA PHE A 140 -3.77 -2.36 10.62
C PHE A 140 -3.75 -0.91 11.10
N ILE A 141 -2.58 -0.41 11.53
CA ILE A 141 -2.40 0.98 11.98
C ILE A 141 -2.74 1.95 10.84
N THR A 142 -2.15 1.74 9.66
CA THR A 142 -2.35 2.63 8.51
C THR A 142 -3.82 2.69 8.10
N SER A 143 -4.48 1.53 7.98
CA SER A 143 -5.89 1.45 7.57
C SER A 143 -6.82 2.09 8.60
N THR A 144 -6.56 1.87 9.89
CA THR A 144 -7.34 2.47 10.98
C THR A 144 -7.20 3.98 10.97
N PHE A 145 -5.98 4.50 10.89
CA PHE A 145 -5.72 5.94 10.93
C PHE A 145 -6.27 6.65 9.69
N LEU A 146 -6.20 6.02 8.51
CA LEU A 146 -6.80 6.54 7.29
C LEU A 146 -8.34 6.59 7.40
N ALA A 147 -8.95 5.55 7.98
CA ALA A 147 -10.39 5.53 8.23
C ALA A 147 -10.81 6.64 9.20
N VAL A 148 -10.09 6.81 10.32
CA VAL A 148 -10.37 7.87 11.30
C VAL A 148 -10.19 9.26 10.69
N LEU A 149 -9.14 9.49 9.90
CA LEU A 149 -8.91 10.76 9.20
C LEU A 149 -10.10 11.16 8.32
N ILE A 150 -10.71 10.20 7.64
CA ILE A 150 -11.77 10.45 6.65
C ILE A 150 -13.16 10.51 7.29
N ILE A 151 -13.44 9.63 8.27
CA ILE A 151 -14.76 9.49 8.87
C ILE A 151 -14.94 10.43 10.06
N PHE A 152 -13.90 10.59 10.89
CA PHE A 152 -13.94 11.32 12.15
C PHE A 152 -12.77 12.35 12.22
N PRO A 153 -12.76 13.37 11.34
CA PRO A 153 -11.65 14.31 11.22
C PRO A 153 -11.37 15.10 12.51
N ASP A 154 -12.40 15.38 13.32
CA ASP A 154 -12.22 16.07 14.60
C ASP A 154 -11.56 15.18 15.65
N GLN A 155 -11.99 13.92 15.76
CA GLN A 155 -11.34 12.92 16.63
C GLN A 155 -9.90 12.61 16.18
N PHE A 156 -9.64 12.64 14.87
CA PHE A 156 -8.29 12.51 14.33
C PHE A 156 -7.37 13.64 14.84
N LYS A 157 -7.88 14.89 14.89
CA LYS A 157 -7.12 16.03 15.41
C LYS A 157 -6.90 15.92 16.92
N GLU A 158 -7.95 15.58 17.68
CA GLU A 158 -7.85 15.42 19.14
C GLU A 158 -6.84 14.32 19.55
N SER A 159 -6.73 13.27 18.74
CA SER A 159 -5.82 12.15 18.98
C SER A 159 -4.41 12.33 18.41
N ALA A 160 -4.04 13.52 17.92
CA ALA A 160 -2.85 13.68 17.08
C ALA A 160 -1.52 13.33 17.77
N ILE A 161 -1.38 13.52 19.08
CA ILE A 161 -0.17 13.10 19.83
C ILE A 161 0.00 11.58 19.78
N ILE A 162 -1.07 10.83 20.08
CA ILE A 162 -1.08 9.36 20.03
C ILE A 162 -0.91 8.90 18.58
N GLY A 163 -1.54 9.61 17.64
CA GLY A 163 -1.41 9.39 16.20
C GLY A 163 0.04 9.45 15.72
N ILE A 164 0.81 10.47 16.14
CA ILE A 164 2.23 10.59 15.78
C ILE A 164 3.05 9.42 16.32
N ILE A 165 2.82 9.01 17.57
CA ILE A 165 3.50 7.84 18.15
C ILE A 165 3.18 6.59 17.30
N GLY A 166 1.91 6.40 16.94
CA GLY A 166 1.49 5.30 16.08
C GLY A 166 2.14 5.33 14.69
N VAL A 167 2.26 6.51 14.08
CA VAL A 167 2.91 6.70 12.77
C VAL A 167 4.41 6.44 12.84
N ILE A 168 5.09 6.80 13.93
CA ILE A 168 6.52 6.49 14.14
C ILE A 168 6.72 4.98 14.27
N ILE A 169 5.88 4.31 15.05
CA ILE A 169 5.91 2.84 15.18
C ILE A 169 5.66 2.19 13.81
N CYS A 170 4.62 2.64 13.11
CA CYS A 170 4.28 2.13 11.78
C CYS A 170 5.40 2.37 10.76
N TYR A 171 6.05 3.53 10.79
CA TYR A 171 7.20 3.86 9.95
C TYR A 171 8.35 2.88 10.18
N TYR A 172 8.72 2.65 11.45
CA TYR A 172 9.77 1.69 11.82
C TYR A 172 9.46 0.28 11.30
N LEU A 173 8.22 -0.19 11.48
CA LEU A 173 7.78 -1.51 10.98
C LEU A 173 7.86 -1.59 9.46
N ASN A 174 7.40 -0.56 8.73
CA ASN A 174 7.46 -0.55 7.27
C ASN A 174 8.90 -0.55 6.74
N ILE A 175 9.81 0.22 7.34
CA ILE A 175 11.24 0.20 6.98
C ILE A 175 11.85 -1.18 7.30
N LYS A 176 11.57 -1.76 8.47
CA LYS A 176 12.06 -3.10 8.84
C LYS A 176 11.60 -4.18 7.84
N VAL A 177 10.33 -4.13 7.43
CA VAL A 177 9.79 -5.03 6.40
C VAL A 177 10.48 -4.80 5.06
N LEU A 178 10.58 -3.54 4.59
CA LEU A 178 11.23 -3.19 3.31
C LEU A 178 12.68 -3.67 3.25
N LEU A 179 13.49 -3.34 4.26
CA LEU A 179 14.90 -3.73 4.31
C LEU A 179 15.05 -5.25 4.38
N THR A 180 14.18 -5.95 5.11
CA THR A 180 14.26 -7.41 5.19
C THR A 180 13.88 -8.09 3.87
N LEU A 181 12.91 -7.54 3.13
CA LEU A 181 12.54 -8.04 1.81
C LEU A 181 13.65 -7.84 0.77
N MET A 182 14.49 -6.81 0.93
CA MET A 182 15.41 -6.35 -0.13
C MET A 182 16.90 -6.59 0.15
N ILE A 183 17.33 -6.66 1.41
CA ILE A 183 18.74 -6.91 1.79
C ILE A 183 19.08 -8.41 1.81
N LYS A 184 18.08 -9.30 1.93
CA LYS A 184 18.32 -10.75 1.99
C LYS A 184 17.82 -11.57 0.78
N PRO A 185 18.10 -11.21 -0.49
CA PRO A 185 17.75 -12.05 -1.62
C PRO A 185 18.72 -13.22 -1.87
N HIS A 186 19.80 -13.36 -1.08
CA HIS A 186 20.90 -14.25 -1.43
C HIS A 186 20.88 -15.59 -0.68
N ASN A 187 20.34 -16.62 -1.35
CA ASN A 187 20.82 -18.02 -1.31
C ASN A 187 19.88 -19.00 -2.09
N ILE A 188 19.65 -18.79 -3.39
CA ILE A 188 18.87 -19.74 -4.21
C ILE A 188 19.64 -20.13 -5.47
N LYS A 189 20.08 -21.40 -5.54
CA LYS A 189 20.54 -22.02 -6.78
C LYS A 189 19.33 -22.40 -7.65
N SER A 190 19.15 -21.74 -8.80
CA SER A 190 18.49 -22.23 -10.04
C SER A 190 17.96 -21.05 -10.88
N GLU A 191 18.51 -20.83 -12.08
CA GLU A 191 18.15 -19.71 -12.99
C GLU A 191 16.66 -19.57 -13.32
N LYS A 192 15.91 -20.68 -13.37
CA LYS A 192 14.48 -20.67 -13.75
C LYS A 192 13.54 -20.34 -12.58
N GLU A 193 13.89 -20.70 -11.35
CA GLU A 193 13.13 -20.28 -10.16
C GLU A 193 13.43 -18.81 -9.81
N GLU A 194 14.66 -18.36 -10.03
CA GLU A 194 15.12 -17.00 -9.70
C GLU A 194 14.37 -15.88 -10.40
N LYS A 195 14.13 -15.98 -11.72
CA LYS A 195 13.39 -14.96 -12.48
C LYS A 195 11.99 -14.71 -11.89
N THR A 196 11.32 -15.77 -11.44
CA THR A 196 9.99 -15.66 -10.83
C THR A 196 10.05 -15.14 -9.39
N ASN A 197 11.15 -15.38 -8.68
CA ASN A 197 11.34 -14.91 -7.31
C ASN A 197 11.67 -13.41 -7.28
N PHE A 198 12.51 -12.92 -8.21
CA PHE A 198 12.84 -11.49 -8.31
C PHE A 198 11.60 -10.62 -8.56
N ALA A 199 10.81 -10.95 -9.60
CA ALA A 199 9.58 -10.23 -9.89
C ALA A 199 8.60 -10.25 -8.71
N ARG A 200 8.54 -11.36 -7.96
CA ARG A 200 7.66 -11.45 -6.79
C ARG A 200 8.09 -10.52 -5.64
N VAL A 201 9.39 -10.51 -5.33
CA VAL A 201 9.99 -9.64 -4.32
C VAL A 201 9.82 -8.17 -4.71
N LEU A 202 10.04 -7.85 -5.99
CA LEU A 202 9.86 -6.49 -6.52
C LEU A 202 8.42 -5.99 -6.36
N ILE A 203 7.42 -6.82 -6.70
CA ILE A 203 6.01 -6.46 -6.49
C ILE A 203 5.72 -6.23 -5.00
N ALA A 204 6.22 -7.10 -4.11
CA ALA A 204 6.04 -6.93 -2.67
C ALA A 204 6.71 -5.65 -2.16
N ALA A 205 7.90 -5.32 -2.65
CA ALA A 205 8.61 -4.08 -2.33
C ALA A 205 7.83 -2.83 -2.77
N ILE A 206 7.26 -2.84 -3.99
CA ILE A 206 6.40 -1.75 -4.49
C ILE A 206 5.16 -1.60 -3.60
N LEU A 207 4.54 -2.69 -3.17
CA LEU A 207 3.37 -2.61 -2.29
C LEU A 207 3.74 -2.07 -0.89
N VAL A 208 4.88 -2.46 -0.33
CA VAL A 208 5.38 -1.91 0.95
C VAL A 208 5.76 -0.44 0.80
N LEU A 209 6.29 -0.03 -0.37
CA LEU A 209 6.55 1.38 -0.70
C LEU A 209 5.26 2.19 -0.66
N VAL A 210 4.17 1.70 -1.25
CA VAL A 210 2.85 2.36 -1.21
C VAL A 210 2.36 2.52 0.24
N MET A 211 2.51 1.50 1.08
CA MET A 211 2.16 1.60 2.51
C MET A 211 3.02 2.63 3.24
N LEU A 212 4.31 2.69 2.93
CA LEU A 212 5.24 3.62 3.54
C LEU A 212 4.95 5.07 3.14
N VAL A 213 4.63 5.32 1.86
CA VAL A 213 4.18 6.65 1.39
C VAL A 213 2.86 7.05 2.05
N THR A 214 1.93 6.10 2.21
CA THR A 214 0.66 6.35 2.93
C THR A 214 0.90 6.68 4.41
N ASN A 215 1.89 6.03 5.05
CA ASN A 215 2.27 6.35 6.42
C ASN A 215 2.92 7.74 6.55
N LEU A 216 3.76 8.15 5.59
CA LEU A 216 4.31 9.50 5.53
C LEU A 216 3.20 10.55 5.34
N TYR A 217 2.20 10.25 4.52
CA TYR A 217 1.02 11.10 4.36
C TYR A 217 0.25 11.28 5.67
N LEU A 218 0.06 10.21 6.45
CA LEU A 218 -0.54 10.31 7.79
C LEU A 218 0.31 11.17 8.73
N ALA A 219 1.64 11.10 8.65
CA ALA A 219 2.54 11.97 9.41
C ALA A 219 2.31 13.46 9.08
N VAL A 220 2.20 13.77 7.78
CA VAL A 220 1.88 15.13 7.30
C VAL A 220 0.54 15.59 7.84
N CYS A 221 -0.49 14.74 7.82
CA CYS A 221 -1.83 15.05 8.33
C CYS A 221 -1.84 15.31 9.84
N PHE A 222 -1.18 14.47 10.64
CA PHE A 222 -1.12 14.66 12.09
C PHE A 222 -0.32 15.91 12.49
N VAL A 223 0.78 16.19 11.80
CA VAL A 223 1.55 17.42 12.03
C VAL A 223 0.74 18.66 11.66
N ASN A 224 -0.03 18.60 10.57
CA ASN A 224 -0.95 19.67 10.22
C ASN A 224 -2.07 19.84 11.25
N ALA A 225 -2.56 18.73 11.83
CA ALA A 225 -3.59 18.75 12.86
C ALA A 225 -3.13 19.35 14.20
N LEU A 226 -1.85 19.24 14.55
CA LEU A 226 -1.28 19.79 15.79
C LEU A 226 -0.88 21.26 15.71
N ALA A 227 -0.78 21.83 14.51
CA ALA A 227 -0.33 23.19 14.38
C ALA A 227 -1.46 24.18 14.73
N ASP A 228 -1.15 25.18 15.55
CA ASP A 228 -2.05 26.29 15.88
C ASP A 228 -2.36 27.21 14.67
N GLY A 229 -1.81 26.90 13.50
CA GLY A 229 -2.00 27.59 12.22
C GLY A 229 -1.63 26.69 11.04
N ALA A 230 -1.41 27.26 9.86
CA ALA A 230 -1.05 26.48 8.68
C ALA A 230 0.36 25.87 8.82
N ALA A 231 0.47 24.57 9.08
CA ALA A 231 1.76 23.87 9.10
C ALA A 231 2.39 23.79 7.70
N TYR A 232 1.53 23.73 6.68
CA TYR A 232 1.85 23.69 5.26
C TYR A 232 1.16 24.86 4.57
N LEU A 233 1.94 25.80 4.03
CA LEU A 233 1.41 26.96 3.33
C LEU A 233 0.73 26.52 2.02
N ASN A 234 -0.37 27.17 1.64
CA ASN A 234 -1.19 26.91 0.45
C ASN A 234 -1.87 25.52 0.40
N ALA A 235 -1.80 24.72 1.47
CA ALA A 235 -2.58 23.49 1.58
C ALA A 235 -3.97 23.79 2.16
N THR A 236 -5.03 23.54 1.39
CA THR A 236 -6.42 23.81 1.78
C THR A 236 -7.14 22.58 2.33
N GLY A 237 -6.69 21.38 1.97
CA GLY A 237 -7.30 20.14 2.42
C GLY A 237 -6.38 18.94 2.42
N SER A 238 -6.90 17.80 2.86
CA SER A 238 -6.15 16.55 2.99
C SER A 238 -5.63 16.01 1.65
N PHE A 239 -6.23 16.40 0.53
CA PHE A 239 -5.74 16.03 -0.81
C PHE A 239 -4.48 16.81 -1.19
N ASP A 240 -4.41 18.10 -0.86
CA ASP A 240 -3.21 18.93 -1.09
C ASP A 240 -2.03 18.40 -0.27
N LEU A 241 -2.28 17.95 0.96
CA LEU A 241 -1.28 17.29 1.80
C LEU A 241 -0.82 15.95 1.23
N PHE A 242 -1.73 15.19 0.60
CA PHE A 242 -1.38 13.96 -0.10
C PHE A 242 -0.49 14.26 -1.31
N TYR A 243 -0.89 15.22 -2.13
CA TYR A 243 -0.12 15.71 -3.26
C TYR A 243 1.28 16.18 -2.83
N TYR A 244 1.39 17.03 -1.79
CA TYR A 244 2.66 17.47 -1.21
C TYR A 244 3.55 16.28 -0.82
N THR A 245 2.97 15.27 -0.15
CA THR A 245 3.69 14.06 0.25
C THR A 245 4.26 13.34 -0.97
N ILE A 246 3.47 13.17 -2.03
CA ILE A 246 3.89 12.50 -3.25
C ILE A 246 5.00 13.29 -3.95
N ILE A 247 4.81 14.58 -4.24
CA ILE A 247 5.79 15.39 -4.99
C ILE A 247 7.13 15.53 -4.25
N THR A 248 7.08 15.56 -2.91
CA THR A 248 8.28 15.59 -2.06
C THR A 248 8.95 14.22 -2.07
N PHE A 249 8.18 13.13 -1.91
CA PHE A 249 8.71 11.77 -1.93
C PHE A 249 9.36 11.42 -3.27
N VAL A 250 8.79 11.81 -4.40
CA VAL A 250 9.38 11.56 -5.73
C VAL A 250 10.42 12.60 -6.13
N THR A 251 10.80 13.50 -5.22
CA THR A 251 11.84 14.54 -5.42
C THR A 251 11.56 15.55 -6.55
N ILE A 252 10.29 15.71 -6.96
CA ILE A 252 9.89 16.76 -7.92
C ILE A 252 9.88 18.13 -7.23
N GLY A 253 9.22 18.23 -6.07
CA GLY A 253 9.25 19.43 -5.23
C GLY A 253 8.88 20.74 -5.93
N TYR A 254 7.69 20.86 -6.52
CA TYR A 254 7.26 22.07 -7.25
C TYR A 254 7.28 23.36 -6.41
N GLY A 255 7.22 23.26 -5.09
CA GLY A 255 7.33 24.41 -4.17
C GLY A 255 6.04 25.23 -4.04
N ASP A 256 4.93 24.73 -4.57
CA ASP A 256 3.58 25.27 -4.43
C ASP A 256 3.03 25.10 -2.99
N ILE A 257 3.34 23.98 -2.34
CA ILE A 257 3.06 23.72 -0.93
C ILE A 257 4.37 23.59 -0.17
N VAL A 258 4.53 24.36 0.91
CA VAL A 258 5.79 24.45 1.65
C VAL A 258 5.56 24.27 3.15
N PRO A 259 6.35 23.41 3.83
CA PRO A 259 6.30 23.27 5.29
C PRO A 259 6.90 24.50 5.97
N VAL A 260 6.14 25.17 6.84
CA VAL A 260 6.59 26.40 7.52
C VAL A 260 6.99 26.16 8.97
N THR A 261 6.27 25.26 9.67
CA THR A 261 6.55 24.94 11.08
C THR A 261 7.75 24.01 11.22
N THR A 262 8.39 24.04 12.39
CA THR A 262 9.55 23.17 12.69
C THR A 262 9.19 21.69 12.56
N SER A 263 8.02 21.28 13.06
CA SER A 263 7.54 19.89 12.95
C SER A 263 7.28 19.47 11.49
N ALA A 264 6.69 20.35 10.67
CA ALA A 264 6.46 20.07 9.25
C ALA A 264 7.79 19.93 8.47
N LYS A 265 8.79 20.75 8.80
CA LYS A 265 10.13 20.65 8.22
C LYS A 265 10.83 19.35 8.61
N VAL A 266 10.68 18.88 9.84
CA VAL A 266 11.19 17.56 10.27
C VAL A 266 10.55 16.45 9.46
N VAL A 267 9.22 16.48 9.26
CA VAL A 267 8.54 15.48 8.40
C VAL A 267 9.05 15.54 6.96
N ALA A 268 9.30 16.73 6.40
CA ALA A 268 9.88 16.88 5.07
C ALA A 268 11.27 16.24 4.93
N ILE A 269 12.13 16.40 5.96
CA ILE A 269 13.44 15.74 6.03
C ILE A 269 13.26 14.22 6.04
N VAL A 270 12.34 13.70 6.87
CA VAL A 270 12.05 12.26 6.93
C VAL A 270 11.60 11.75 5.56
N ILE A 271 10.64 12.42 4.90
CA ILE A 271 10.17 12.05 3.54
C ILE A 271 11.34 11.98 2.56
N SER A 272 12.24 12.97 2.58
CA SER A 272 13.39 13.04 1.69
C SER A 272 14.38 11.91 1.93
N ILE A 273 14.71 11.62 3.19
CA ILE A 273 15.59 10.50 3.56
C ILE A 273 14.96 9.17 3.13
N THR A 274 13.66 8.98 3.39
CA THR A 274 12.97 7.75 3.01
C THR A 274 12.95 7.55 1.50
N SER A 275 12.76 8.62 0.72
CA SER A 275 12.83 8.58 -0.73
C SER A 275 14.16 8.04 -1.23
N VAL A 276 15.28 8.60 -0.73
CA VAL A 276 16.63 8.17 -1.11
C VAL A 276 16.88 6.71 -0.75
N ILE A 277 16.45 6.26 0.43
CA ILE A 277 16.54 4.85 0.85
C ILE A 277 15.78 3.97 -0.15
N CYS A 278 14.53 4.31 -0.45
CA CYS A 278 13.68 3.52 -1.35
C CYS A 278 14.25 3.46 -2.78
N LEU A 279 14.74 4.59 -3.29
CA LEU A 279 15.36 4.68 -4.61
C LEU A 279 16.63 3.82 -4.69
N THR A 280 17.49 3.91 -3.67
CA THR A 280 18.73 3.11 -3.59
C THR A 280 18.40 1.63 -3.62
N VAL A 281 17.46 1.22 -2.77
CA VAL A 281 17.03 -0.16 -2.58
C VAL A 281 16.38 -0.71 -3.87
N PHE A 282 15.60 0.11 -4.58
CA PHE A 282 15.04 -0.23 -5.89
C PHE A 282 16.13 -0.39 -6.97
N LEU A 283 17.09 0.54 -7.01
CA LEU A 283 18.18 0.51 -7.98
C LEU A 283 19.11 -0.70 -7.76
N SER A 284 19.46 -1.02 -6.51
CA SER A 284 20.24 -2.21 -6.17
C SER A 284 19.57 -3.50 -6.64
N SER A 285 18.24 -3.56 -6.55
CA SER A 285 17.47 -4.73 -7.01
C SER A 285 17.54 -4.86 -8.54
N ILE A 286 17.41 -3.76 -9.28
CA ILE A 286 17.52 -3.77 -10.74
C ILE A 286 18.93 -4.15 -11.20
N LEU A 287 19.96 -3.56 -10.59
CA LEU A 287 21.36 -3.83 -10.95
C LEU A 287 21.72 -5.30 -10.68
N SER A 288 21.33 -5.83 -9.52
CA SER A 288 21.53 -7.25 -9.19
C SER A 288 20.84 -8.18 -10.20
N TYR A 289 19.69 -7.78 -10.74
CA TYR A 289 19.04 -8.52 -11.81
C TYR A 289 19.84 -8.43 -13.13
N LYS A 290 20.34 -7.25 -13.49
CA LYS A 290 21.07 -7.01 -14.75
C LYS A 290 22.41 -7.75 -14.80
N GLU A 291 23.23 -7.66 -13.76
CA GLU A 291 24.56 -8.31 -13.71
C GLU A 291 24.47 -9.82 -13.97
N LYS A 292 23.33 -10.44 -13.63
CA LYS A 292 23.07 -11.86 -13.82
C LYS A 292 22.67 -12.27 -15.25
N PHE A 293 22.35 -11.31 -16.12
CA PHE A 293 22.13 -11.56 -17.56
C PHE A 293 23.38 -11.36 -18.39
N ASP A 294 24.34 -10.59 -17.87
CA ASP A 294 25.59 -10.26 -18.55
C ASP A 294 26.74 -11.26 -18.19
N SER A 295 26.50 -12.19 -17.26
CA SER A 295 27.40 -13.28 -16.83
C SER A 295 27.02 -14.64 -17.43
#